data_AF-A0AAJ0C802-F1
#
_entry.id   AF-A0AAJ0C802-F1
#
_cell.length_a   1.000
_cell.length_b   1.000
_cell.length_c   1.000
_cell.angle_alpha   90.00
_cell.angle_beta   90.00
_cell.angle_gamma   90.00
#
_symmetry.space_group_name_H-M   'P 1'
#
loop_
_entity.id
_entity.type
_entity.pdbx_description
1 polymer ?
#
loop_
_entity_poly.entity_id
_entity_poly.type
_entity_poly.pdbx_seq_one_letter_code
_entity_poly.pdbx_strand_id
1 'polypeptide(L)'
;MEEVPQEKAQYVLDKPLKDGLAIVRRVADGQVFLSYEFDIDKRPELGDLHTLYDRGAYASAAEVLNHENLIGLTGPIRTFPYQGWGSKNDAQHYILWDWCDAGTLDNILREPPFSPTLEGFLPESLVWHVANSMLKALMWLHEGWRVRYDPFKGFKREVYRMDEDWMPIFHRDIEPRNIYFQSPRGIETYGTCKLGNFGKCYISGRMRDEVALGVGVDINNRIPGGGVGMTTKEGDPPLEDVYKRWKEGYAVDDFRNQKKSHRPYSAIDELFALGAILYRMMTGRRLPGPDACEFCPCNHINNEQGCSHVCTPDVDLNKLFPTSSKYSEDLREVVRRLLAVPGGTVHAVEDYEWAWERYQYWKEDTPDGKIYRDELDNKIFCLDNEKRRKEAEWKSQEIGAGAA
;
A
#
# COMPACT_ATOMS: atom_id res chain seq x y z
N MET A 1 -49.27 -21.85 -6.75
CA MET A 1 -48.23 -20.79 -6.81
C MET A 1 -47.21 -21.17 -5.76
N GLU A 2 -46.11 -21.78 -6.19
CA GLU A 2 -44.96 -21.98 -5.30
C GLU A 2 -44.34 -20.60 -5.05
N GLU A 3 -44.22 -20.23 -3.77
CA GLU A 3 -43.45 -19.07 -3.35
C GLU A 3 -41.99 -19.36 -3.69
N VAL A 4 -41.45 -18.64 -4.68
CA VAL A 4 -40.01 -18.59 -4.94
C VAL A 4 -39.36 -18.03 -3.67
N PRO A 5 -38.42 -18.75 -3.02
CA PRO A 5 -37.78 -18.25 -1.81
C PRO A 5 -37.10 -16.91 -2.12
N GLN A 6 -37.52 -15.84 -1.45
CA GLN A 6 -36.78 -14.58 -1.45
C GLN A 6 -35.39 -14.87 -0.89
N GLU A 7 -34.37 -14.86 -1.75
CA GLU A 7 -32.98 -14.86 -1.31
C GLU A 7 -32.80 -13.71 -0.31
N LYS A 8 -32.36 -14.04 0.91
CA LYS A 8 -32.02 -13.03 1.90
C LYS A 8 -30.93 -12.15 1.30
N ALA A 9 -31.18 -10.83 1.29
CA ALA A 9 -30.21 -9.86 0.80
C ALA A 9 -28.86 -10.07 1.51
N GLN A 10 -27.80 -10.30 0.74
CA GLN A 10 -26.45 -10.54 1.27
C GLN A 10 -25.82 -9.25 1.86
N TYR A 11 -26.34 -8.09 1.46
CA TYR A 11 -25.85 -6.77 1.85
C TYR A 11 -27.03 -5.82 2.11
N VAL A 12 -26.82 -4.83 2.98
CA VAL A 12 -27.77 -3.78 3.33
C VAL A 12 -27.12 -2.42 3.13
N LEU A 13 -27.85 -1.48 2.52
CA LEU A 13 -27.43 -0.08 2.42
C LEU A 13 -27.64 0.59 3.78
N ASP A 14 -26.53 0.92 4.46
CA ASP A 14 -26.59 1.51 5.80
C ASP A 14 -26.83 3.02 5.74
N LYS A 15 -26.05 3.73 4.92
CA LYS A 15 -26.05 5.20 4.91
C LYS A 15 -25.61 5.77 3.56
N PRO A 16 -26.44 6.57 2.85
CA PRO A 16 -25.99 7.30 1.69
C PRO A 16 -24.99 8.40 2.08
N LEU A 17 -23.98 8.60 1.23
CA LEU A 17 -23.00 9.69 1.30
C LEU A 17 -23.20 10.62 0.09
N LYS A 18 -22.31 11.61 -0.08
CA LYS A 18 -22.34 12.51 -1.24
C LYS A 18 -21.78 11.81 -2.49
N ASP A 19 -22.08 12.38 -3.66
CA ASP A 19 -21.45 12.04 -4.94
C ASP A 19 -21.63 10.57 -5.39
N GLY A 20 -22.78 9.97 -5.06
CA GLY A 20 -23.10 8.58 -5.43
C GLY A 20 -22.39 7.53 -4.57
N LEU A 21 -21.74 7.95 -3.48
CA LEU A 21 -21.16 7.04 -2.50
C LEU A 21 -22.20 6.63 -1.46
N ALA A 22 -22.06 5.42 -0.90
CA ALA A 22 -22.83 5.00 0.26
C ALA A 22 -22.08 3.96 1.10
N ILE A 23 -22.45 3.83 2.36
CA ILE A 23 -21.96 2.78 3.25
C ILE A 23 -22.87 1.56 3.11
N VAL A 24 -22.26 0.40 2.91
CA VAL A 24 -22.93 -0.89 2.76
C VAL A 24 -22.41 -1.86 3.79
N ARG A 25 -23.30 -2.67 4.38
CA ARG A 25 -22.96 -3.70 5.35
C ARG A 25 -23.31 -5.09 4.84
N ARG A 26 -22.37 -6.04 4.95
CA ARG A 26 -22.62 -7.44 4.66
C ARG A 26 -23.39 -8.09 5.81
N VAL A 27 -24.47 -8.80 5.49
CA VAL A 27 -25.38 -9.39 6.49
C VAL A 27 -24.73 -10.57 7.23
N ALA A 28 -23.86 -11.33 6.55
CA ALA A 28 -23.27 -12.54 7.10
C ALA A 28 -22.39 -12.28 8.34
N ASP A 29 -21.66 -11.17 8.36
CA ASP A 29 -20.63 -10.88 9.37
C ASP A 29 -20.58 -9.42 9.82
N GLY A 30 -21.44 -8.56 9.27
CA GLY A 30 -21.47 -7.14 9.60
C GLY A 30 -20.33 -6.32 9.00
N GLN A 31 -19.50 -6.88 8.10
CA GLN A 31 -18.41 -6.12 7.49
C GLN A 31 -18.95 -4.92 6.71
N VAL A 32 -18.32 -3.76 6.91
CA VAL A 32 -18.71 -2.49 6.29
C VAL A 32 -17.82 -2.20 5.09
N PHE A 33 -18.43 -1.69 4.02
CA PHE A 33 -17.83 -1.35 2.74
C PHE A 33 -18.24 0.06 2.31
N LEU A 34 -17.37 0.69 1.53
CA LEU A 34 -17.73 1.87 0.74
C LEU A 34 -18.27 1.39 -0.60
N SER A 35 -19.44 1.86 -0.97
CA SER A 35 -20.05 1.59 -2.25
C SER A 35 -20.06 2.83 -3.12
N TYR A 36 -19.99 2.62 -4.44
CA TYR A 36 -20.17 3.65 -5.45
C TYR A 36 -21.23 3.17 -6.43
N GLU A 37 -22.28 3.98 -6.63
CA GLU A 37 -23.35 3.69 -7.59
C GLU A 37 -22.77 3.64 -9.00
N PHE A 38 -22.99 2.51 -9.67
CA PHE A 38 -22.50 2.18 -11.00
C PHE A 38 -23.67 1.86 -11.92
N ASP A 39 -24.39 2.90 -12.34
CA ASP A 39 -25.56 2.78 -13.22
C ASP A 39 -25.29 3.54 -14.52
N ILE A 40 -25.11 2.83 -15.64
CA ILE A 40 -24.75 3.44 -16.93
C ILE A 40 -25.84 4.38 -17.46
N ASP A 41 -27.12 4.08 -17.17
CA ASP A 41 -28.24 4.89 -17.63
C ASP A 41 -28.27 6.23 -16.89
N LYS A 42 -27.81 6.25 -15.63
CA LYS A 42 -27.65 7.48 -14.83
C LYS A 42 -26.29 8.15 -14.98
N ARG A 43 -25.26 7.40 -15.38
CA ARG A 43 -23.85 7.80 -15.40
C ARG A 43 -23.20 7.42 -16.75
N PRO A 44 -23.63 8.02 -17.88
CA PRO A 44 -23.14 7.66 -19.21
C PRO A 44 -21.63 7.88 -19.39
N GLU A 45 -21.01 8.75 -18.59
CA GLU A 45 -19.57 8.96 -18.55
C GLU A 45 -18.78 7.72 -18.09
N LEU A 46 -19.45 6.74 -17.48
CA LEU A 46 -18.85 5.46 -17.07
C LEU A 46 -18.92 4.40 -18.17
N GLY A 47 -19.36 4.73 -19.39
CA GLY A 47 -19.55 3.77 -20.48
C GLY A 47 -18.29 2.97 -20.87
N ASP A 48 -17.12 3.61 -20.85
CA ASP A 48 -15.85 2.93 -21.11
C ASP A 48 -15.51 1.95 -19.99
N LEU A 49 -15.73 2.34 -18.73
CA LEU A 49 -15.53 1.48 -17.57
C LEU A 49 -16.49 0.29 -17.57
N HIS A 50 -17.74 0.50 -18.00
CA HIS A 50 -18.71 -0.58 -18.21
C HIS A 50 -18.24 -1.56 -19.29
N THR A 51 -17.74 -1.03 -20.41
CA THR A 51 -17.20 -1.86 -21.50
C THR A 51 -16.00 -2.70 -21.04
N LEU A 52 -15.11 -2.12 -20.23
CA LEU A 52 -13.98 -2.86 -19.63
C LEU A 52 -14.46 -3.91 -18.63
N TYR A 53 -15.46 -3.58 -17.82
CA TYR A 53 -16.09 -4.49 -16.89
C TYR A 53 -16.65 -5.72 -17.60
N ASP A 54 -17.45 -5.52 -18.66
CA ASP A 54 -18.04 -6.60 -19.47
C ASP A 54 -17.00 -7.51 -20.13
N ARG A 55 -15.82 -6.95 -20.43
CA ARG A 55 -14.67 -7.70 -20.97
C ARG A 55 -13.87 -8.45 -19.89
N GLY A 56 -14.29 -8.39 -18.63
CA GLY A 56 -13.66 -9.11 -17.52
C GLY A 56 -12.54 -8.36 -16.81
N ALA A 57 -12.26 -7.10 -17.15
CA ALA A 57 -11.20 -6.31 -16.50
C ALA A 57 -11.41 -6.17 -14.98
N TYR A 58 -12.67 -6.24 -14.54
CA TYR A 58 -13.03 -6.25 -13.13
C TYR A 58 -12.40 -7.42 -12.36
N ALA A 59 -12.46 -8.64 -12.90
CA ALA A 59 -11.96 -9.82 -12.20
C ALA A 59 -10.44 -9.72 -12.01
N SER A 60 -9.71 -9.31 -13.05
CA SER A 60 -8.27 -9.06 -12.97
C SER A 60 -7.93 -7.94 -11.99
N ALA A 61 -8.69 -6.83 -11.98
CA ALA A 61 -8.49 -5.76 -11.02
C ALA A 61 -8.76 -6.22 -9.58
N ALA A 62 -9.82 -7.00 -9.35
CA ALA A 62 -10.15 -7.54 -8.04
C ALA A 62 -9.07 -8.51 -7.54
N GLU A 63 -8.49 -9.32 -8.41
CA GLU A 63 -7.40 -10.24 -8.08
C GLU A 63 -6.11 -9.49 -7.69
N VAL A 64 -5.73 -8.48 -8.49
CA VAL A 64 -4.59 -7.62 -8.18
C VAL A 64 -4.81 -6.86 -6.87
N LEU A 65 -6.01 -6.32 -6.65
CA LEU A 65 -6.32 -5.54 -5.44
C LEU A 65 -6.64 -6.41 -4.21
N ASN A 66 -6.70 -7.73 -4.35
CA ASN A 66 -6.93 -8.66 -3.24
C ASN A 66 -5.66 -8.82 -2.38
N HIS A 67 -5.22 -7.77 -1.69
CA HIS A 67 -4.03 -7.77 -0.84
C HIS A 67 -4.32 -7.07 0.49
N GLU A 68 -3.76 -7.57 1.60
CA GLU A 68 -4.09 -7.09 2.97
C GLU A 68 -3.81 -5.58 3.14
N ASN A 69 -2.76 -5.07 2.49
CA ASN A 69 -2.36 -3.67 2.51
C ASN A 69 -2.76 -2.86 1.27
N LEU A 70 -3.69 -3.33 0.45
CA LEU A 70 -4.34 -2.52 -0.60
C LEU A 70 -5.82 -2.30 -0.23
N ILE A 71 -6.40 -1.18 -0.67
CA ILE A 71 -7.86 -1.02 -0.66
C ILE A 71 -8.43 -2.02 -1.67
N GLY A 72 -9.08 -3.05 -1.14
CA GLY A 72 -9.62 -4.14 -1.93
C GLY A 72 -10.93 -3.79 -2.61
N LEU A 73 -11.16 -4.46 -3.73
CA LEU A 73 -12.41 -4.44 -4.49
C LEU A 73 -13.23 -5.69 -4.14
N THR A 74 -14.39 -5.53 -3.50
CA THR A 74 -15.15 -6.65 -2.93
C THR A 74 -16.19 -7.20 -3.90
N GLY A 75 -15.79 -8.16 -4.73
CA GLY A 75 -16.67 -8.99 -5.55
C GLY A 75 -17.53 -8.25 -6.59
N PRO A 76 -18.17 -8.98 -7.53
CA PRO A 76 -18.82 -8.39 -8.69
C PRO A 76 -19.87 -7.34 -8.28
N ILE A 77 -20.20 -6.45 -9.23
CA ILE A 77 -21.24 -5.43 -9.07
C ILE A 77 -22.45 -6.03 -8.33
N ARG A 78 -22.80 -5.44 -7.20
CA ARG A 78 -23.91 -5.91 -6.38
C ARG A 78 -25.17 -5.16 -6.75
N THR A 79 -26.21 -5.92 -7.05
CA THR A 79 -27.55 -5.39 -7.27
C THR A 79 -28.30 -5.34 -5.95
N PHE A 80 -28.78 -4.15 -5.58
CA PHE A 80 -29.61 -3.97 -4.39
C PHE A 80 -31.07 -3.76 -4.82
N PRO A 81 -32.04 -4.46 -4.23
CA PRO A 81 -33.44 -4.12 -4.41
C PRO A 81 -33.71 -2.76 -3.74
N TYR A 82 -33.98 -1.74 -4.55
CA TYR A 82 -34.35 -0.42 -4.05
C TYR A 82 -35.78 -0.47 -3.47
N GLN A 83 -35.92 -0.40 -2.14
CA GLN A 83 -37.21 -0.23 -1.46
C GLN A 83 -37.56 1.26 -1.32
N GLY A 84 -37.67 1.99 -2.43
CA GLY A 84 -38.32 3.29 -2.44
C GLY A 84 -39.81 3.15 -2.76
N TRP A 85 -40.66 3.83 -2.01
CA TRP A 85 -42.09 3.92 -2.29
C TRP A 85 -42.34 4.54 -3.69
N GLY A 86 -42.63 3.69 -4.69
CA GLY A 86 -43.26 4.12 -5.94
C GLY A 86 -42.44 4.05 -7.23
N SER A 87 -41.21 3.54 -7.22
CA SER A 87 -40.45 3.33 -8.47
C SER A 87 -40.36 1.84 -8.83
N LYS A 88 -40.31 1.54 -10.13
CA LYS A 88 -40.07 0.19 -10.68
C LYS A 88 -38.81 -0.42 -10.06
N ASN A 89 -38.73 -1.75 -10.08
CA ASN A 89 -37.57 -2.57 -9.69
C ASN A 89 -36.33 -2.26 -10.56
N ASP A 90 -35.80 -1.03 -10.50
CA ASP A 90 -34.55 -0.69 -11.15
C ASP A 90 -33.44 -1.20 -10.24
N ALA A 91 -32.83 -2.31 -10.68
CA ALA A 91 -31.65 -2.89 -10.10
C ALA A 91 -30.55 -1.82 -10.03
N GLN A 92 -30.22 -1.34 -8.83
CA GLN A 92 -29.08 -0.44 -8.67
C GLN A 92 -27.82 -1.26 -8.47
N HIS A 93 -26.85 -1.01 -9.35
CA HIS A 93 -25.57 -1.66 -9.42
C HIS A 93 -24.55 -0.87 -8.62
N TYR A 94 -23.80 -1.52 -7.72
CA TYR A 94 -22.75 -0.86 -6.95
C TYR A 94 -21.44 -1.63 -6.99
N ILE A 95 -20.35 -0.88 -7.04
CA ILE A 95 -19.00 -1.38 -6.80
C ILE A 95 -18.67 -1.20 -5.32
N LEU A 96 -18.15 -2.24 -4.67
CA LEU A 96 -17.82 -2.22 -3.25
C LEU A 96 -16.30 -2.19 -3.03
N TRP A 97 -15.86 -1.31 -2.14
CA TRP A 97 -14.48 -1.13 -1.73
C TRP A 97 -14.35 -1.30 -0.22
N ASP A 98 -13.15 -1.64 0.24
CA ASP A 98 -12.86 -1.58 1.68
C ASP A 98 -13.20 -0.21 2.25
N TRP A 99 -13.89 -0.21 3.40
CA TRP A 99 -14.13 1.02 4.16
C TRP A 99 -12.98 1.27 5.14
N CYS A 100 -12.29 2.40 4.95
CA CYS A 100 -11.21 2.87 5.82
C CYS A 100 -11.71 4.01 6.72
N ASP A 101 -12.31 3.62 7.83
CA ASP A 101 -13.01 4.50 8.78
C ASP A 101 -12.10 5.34 9.67
N ALA A 102 -10.80 5.03 9.73
CA ALA A 102 -9.81 5.78 10.52
C ALA A 102 -9.10 6.89 9.70
N GLY A 103 -9.55 7.15 8.48
CA GLY A 103 -9.04 8.23 7.64
C GLY A 103 -7.68 7.90 7.00
N THR A 104 -6.92 8.94 6.68
CA THR A 104 -5.64 8.83 5.97
C THR A 104 -4.46 9.29 6.82
N LEU A 105 -3.25 8.88 6.45
CA LEU A 105 -2.03 9.38 7.08
C LEU A 105 -1.89 10.89 6.93
N ASP A 106 -2.38 11.49 5.84
CA ASP A 106 -2.36 12.93 5.68
C ASP A 106 -3.26 13.65 6.72
N ASN A 107 -4.37 13.03 7.15
CA ASN A 107 -5.18 13.57 8.25
C ASN A 107 -4.35 13.68 9.53
N ILE A 108 -3.62 12.62 9.89
CA ILE A 108 -2.72 12.59 11.05
C ILE A 108 -1.60 13.62 10.92
N LEU A 109 -1.02 13.79 9.74
CA LEU A 109 0.10 14.70 9.52
C LEU A 109 -0.31 16.18 9.44
N ARG A 110 -1.57 16.49 9.11
CA ARG A 110 -2.10 17.87 9.06
C ARG A 110 -2.60 18.33 10.43
N GLU A 111 -3.29 17.44 11.14
CA GLU A 111 -3.87 17.71 12.45
C GLU A 111 -3.33 16.70 13.47
N PRO A 112 -2.02 16.74 13.77
CA PRO A 112 -1.43 15.74 14.64
C PRO A 112 -1.88 15.91 16.09
N PRO A 113 -1.97 14.80 16.85
CA PRO A 113 -2.36 14.85 18.26
C PRO A 113 -1.33 15.57 19.16
N PHE A 114 -0.11 15.77 18.67
CA PHE A 114 0.96 16.52 19.35
C PHE A 114 1.84 17.21 18.31
N SER A 115 2.58 18.25 18.71
CA SER A 115 3.49 18.97 17.80
C SER A 115 4.82 18.20 17.60
N PRO A 116 5.45 18.28 16.41
CA PRO A 116 6.80 17.76 16.21
C PRO A 116 7.80 18.40 17.19
N THR A 117 8.71 17.60 17.74
CA THR A 117 9.84 18.05 18.58
C THR A 117 11.17 17.83 17.85
N LEU A 118 12.27 18.29 18.45
CA LEU A 118 13.62 18.01 17.94
C LEU A 118 14.00 16.52 18.03
N GLU A 119 13.40 15.79 18.96
CA GLU A 119 13.68 14.36 19.20
C GLU A 119 12.81 13.46 18.33
N GLY A 120 11.64 13.96 17.90
CA GLY A 120 10.78 13.26 16.96
C GLY A 120 9.36 13.80 16.92
N PHE A 121 8.50 13.09 16.19
CA PHE A 121 7.11 13.43 15.94
C PHE A 121 6.23 12.23 16.29
N LEU A 122 5.80 11.41 15.33
CA LEU A 122 4.87 10.30 15.58
C LEU A 122 5.50 9.16 16.42
N PRO A 123 4.70 8.23 16.99
CA PRO A 123 5.24 7.10 17.74
C PRO A 123 5.97 6.14 16.80
N GLU A 124 7.09 5.57 17.26
CA GLU A 124 7.90 4.64 16.46
C GLU A 124 7.10 3.43 15.96
N SER A 125 6.22 2.88 16.81
CA SER A 125 5.30 1.79 16.46
C SER A 125 4.42 2.12 15.24
N LEU A 126 3.93 3.36 15.12
CA LEU A 126 3.12 3.79 13.98
C LEU A 126 3.98 3.92 12.71
N VAL A 127 5.22 4.38 12.84
CA VAL A 127 6.15 4.45 11.70
C VAL A 127 6.46 3.04 11.19
N TRP A 128 6.74 2.08 12.07
CA TRP A 128 6.91 0.67 11.71
C TRP A 128 5.67 0.06 11.08
N HIS A 129 4.48 0.38 11.61
CA HIS A 129 3.22 -0.09 11.08
C HIS A 129 3.01 0.35 9.62
N VAL A 130 3.28 1.63 9.31
CA VAL A 130 3.20 2.16 7.94
C VAL A 130 4.31 1.59 7.06
N ALA A 131 5.56 1.54 7.54
CA ALA A 131 6.70 1.03 6.77
C ALA A 131 6.46 -0.40 6.28
N ASN A 132 6.13 -1.32 7.20
CA ASN A 132 5.89 -2.72 6.85
C ASN A 132 4.67 -2.90 5.95
N SER A 133 3.57 -2.18 6.21
CA SER A 133 2.35 -2.28 5.42
C SER A 133 2.55 -1.80 3.98
N MET A 134 3.24 -0.67 3.80
CA MET A 134 3.50 -0.12 2.47
C MET A 134 4.57 -0.90 1.72
N LEU A 135 5.62 -1.39 2.40
CA LEU A 135 6.60 -2.27 1.76
C LEU A 135 5.98 -3.58 1.27
N LYS A 136 5.06 -4.18 2.03
CA LYS A 136 4.28 -5.34 1.55
C LYS A 136 3.43 -5.00 0.32
N ALA A 137 2.74 -3.85 0.34
CA ALA A 137 1.94 -3.39 -0.79
C ALA A 137 2.80 -3.15 -2.04
N LEU A 138 3.94 -2.48 -1.91
CA LEU A 138 4.87 -2.23 -3.01
C LEU A 138 5.52 -3.51 -3.51
N MET A 139 5.93 -4.41 -2.61
CA MET A 139 6.44 -5.74 -2.96
C MET A 139 5.44 -6.54 -3.80
N TRP A 140 4.15 -6.47 -3.44
CA TRP A 140 3.08 -7.09 -4.22
C TRP A 140 2.93 -6.42 -5.61
N LEU A 141 2.82 -5.10 -5.66
CA LEU A 141 2.61 -4.37 -6.92
C LEU A 141 3.80 -4.47 -7.87
N HIS A 142 5.02 -4.32 -7.35
CA HIS A 142 6.25 -4.29 -8.14
C HIS A 142 6.69 -5.67 -8.58
N GLU A 143 6.48 -6.69 -7.74
CA GLU A 143 7.17 -7.97 -7.91
C GLU A 143 6.26 -9.19 -7.74
N GLY A 144 4.99 -9.04 -7.36
CA GLY A 144 4.04 -10.15 -7.25
C GLY A 144 4.30 -11.08 -6.06
N TRP A 145 5.07 -10.61 -5.07
CA TRP A 145 5.36 -11.39 -3.86
C TRP A 145 4.35 -11.12 -2.75
N ARG A 146 4.11 -12.13 -1.93
CA ARG A 146 3.20 -12.08 -0.78
C ARG A 146 3.82 -12.74 0.45
N VAL A 147 3.31 -12.32 1.60
CA VAL A 147 3.59 -12.94 2.90
C VAL A 147 2.40 -13.76 3.31
N ARG A 148 2.64 -14.99 3.74
CA ARG A 148 1.68 -15.80 4.49
C ARG A 148 2.30 -16.30 5.79
N TYR A 149 1.45 -16.59 6.75
CA TYR A 149 1.84 -17.26 7.99
C TYR A 149 1.14 -18.60 8.02
N ASP A 150 1.90 -19.69 8.16
CA ASP A 150 1.34 -21.04 8.18
C ASP A 150 0.88 -21.39 9.61
N PRO A 151 -0.44 -21.41 9.89
CA PRO A 151 -0.95 -21.68 11.24
C PRO A 151 -0.64 -23.11 11.70
N PHE A 152 -0.38 -24.05 10.78
CA PHE A 152 -0.06 -25.44 11.10
C PHE A 152 1.43 -25.65 11.39
N LYS A 153 2.29 -24.71 11.02
CA LYS A 153 3.73 -24.71 11.32
C LYS A 153 4.10 -23.65 12.36
N GLY A 154 3.21 -23.40 13.33
CA GLY A 154 3.45 -22.44 14.41
C GLY A 154 3.58 -21.00 13.92
N PHE A 155 2.79 -20.61 12.91
CA PHE A 155 2.83 -19.29 12.26
C PHE A 155 4.18 -18.94 11.65
N LYS A 156 4.88 -19.94 11.11
CA LYS A 156 6.09 -19.68 10.33
C LYS A 156 5.75 -18.76 9.16
N ARG A 157 6.47 -17.63 9.07
CA ARG A 157 6.40 -16.69 7.96
C ARG A 157 6.97 -17.33 6.70
N GLU A 158 6.22 -17.26 5.61
CA GLU A 158 6.63 -17.70 4.28
C GLU A 158 6.41 -16.54 3.30
N VAL A 159 7.46 -16.21 2.53
CA VAL A 159 7.40 -15.22 1.45
C VAL A 159 7.48 -15.97 0.13
N TYR A 160 6.51 -15.72 -0.73
CA TYR A 160 6.30 -16.50 -1.93
C TYR A 160 5.80 -15.63 -3.08
N ARG A 161 6.16 -16.02 -4.30
CA ARG A 161 5.75 -15.36 -5.54
C ARG A 161 4.43 -15.97 -6.02
N MET A 162 3.48 -15.12 -6.42
CA MET A 162 2.18 -15.59 -6.92
C MET A 162 2.25 -15.99 -8.40
N ASP A 163 3.02 -15.26 -9.20
CA ASP A 163 3.10 -15.43 -10.65
C ASP A 163 4.53 -15.16 -11.17
N GLU A 164 5.05 -16.05 -12.00
CA GLU A 164 6.35 -15.91 -12.67
C GLU A 164 6.30 -14.83 -13.76
N ASP A 165 5.12 -14.62 -14.36
CA ASP A 165 4.87 -13.67 -15.43
C ASP A 165 4.40 -12.30 -14.91
N TRP A 166 4.62 -12.02 -13.61
CA TRP A 166 4.21 -10.77 -12.98
C TRP A 166 4.78 -9.56 -13.71
N MET A 167 3.88 -8.67 -14.14
CA MET A 167 4.23 -7.37 -14.72
C MET A 167 4.22 -6.31 -13.62
N PRO A 168 5.33 -5.62 -13.36
CA PRO A 168 5.38 -4.55 -12.37
C PRO A 168 4.27 -3.51 -12.57
N ILE A 169 3.59 -3.19 -11.48
CA ILE A 169 2.55 -2.17 -11.39
C ILE A 169 3.10 -1.02 -10.57
N PHE A 170 3.25 0.15 -11.18
CA PHE A 170 3.63 1.37 -10.49
C PHE A 170 2.38 2.12 -10.05
N HIS A 171 2.32 2.54 -8.79
CA HIS A 171 1.24 3.35 -8.24
C HIS A 171 1.28 4.81 -8.75
N ARG A 172 2.48 5.37 -8.97
CA ARG A 172 2.78 6.75 -9.39
C ARG A 172 2.33 7.88 -8.45
N ASP A 173 1.56 7.57 -7.41
CA ASP A 173 1.03 8.55 -6.43
C ASP A 173 1.26 8.10 -4.98
N ILE A 174 2.45 7.59 -4.63
CA ILE A 174 2.77 7.23 -3.24
C ILE A 174 2.85 8.49 -2.39
N GLU A 175 1.77 8.78 -1.65
CA GLU A 175 1.61 9.98 -0.85
C GLU A 175 0.78 9.72 0.42
N PRO A 176 0.92 10.51 1.50
CA PRO A 176 0.18 10.29 2.75
C PRO A 176 -1.35 10.29 2.58
N ARG A 177 -1.89 11.03 1.60
CA ARG A 177 -3.34 11.10 1.34
C ARG A 177 -3.90 9.80 0.73
N ASN A 178 -3.02 8.94 0.23
CA ASN A 178 -3.37 7.67 -0.40
C ASN A 178 -3.06 6.47 0.52
N ILE A 179 -2.58 6.73 1.75
CA ILE A 179 -2.36 5.71 2.77
C ILE A 179 -3.49 5.83 3.79
N TYR A 180 -4.34 4.82 3.82
CA TYR A 180 -5.58 4.78 4.60
C TYR A 180 -5.44 3.83 5.79
N PHE A 181 -6.19 4.12 6.85
CA PHE A 181 -6.29 3.27 8.03
C PHE A 181 -7.71 2.75 8.23
N GLN A 182 -7.81 1.52 8.70
CA GLN A 182 -9.01 0.99 9.34
C GLN A 182 -8.88 1.11 10.86
N SER A 183 -10.00 1.25 11.55
CA SER A 183 -10.03 1.14 13.01
C SER A 183 -9.60 -0.27 13.46
N PRO A 184 -8.90 -0.40 14.60
CA PRO A 184 -8.63 -1.71 15.20
C PRO A 184 -9.92 -2.51 15.43
N ARG A 185 -9.89 -3.81 15.12
CA ARG A 185 -11.01 -4.75 15.27
C ARG A 185 -10.72 -5.87 16.27
N GLY A 186 -9.49 -6.01 16.74
CA GLY A 186 -9.08 -7.00 17.73
C GLY A 186 -8.15 -6.41 18.78
N ILE A 187 -7.03 -7.10 19.01
CA ILE A 187 -6.01 -6.68 19.99
C ILE A 187 -4.91 -5.83 19.39
N GLU A 188 -4.92 -5.61 18.07
CA GLU A 188 -3.93 -4.81 17.37
C GLU A 188 -3.94 -3.34 17.85
N THR A 189 -2.75 -2.75 17.94
CA THR A 189 -2.58 -1.35 18.38
C THR A 189 -3.12 -0.37 17.34
N TYR A 190 -2.90 -0.67 16.06
CA TYR A 190 -3.43 0.07 14.92
C TYR A 190 -4.19 -0.92 14.04
N GLY A 191 -5.33 -0.51 13.48
CA GLY A 191 -6.01 -1.32 12.47
C GLY A 191 -5.23 -1.32 11.16
N THR A 192 -5.78 -1.96 10.12
CA THR A 192 -5.02 -2.19 8.88
C THR A 192 -4.60 -0.88 8.20
N CYS A 193 -3.40 -0.88 7.63
CA CYS A 193 -2.87 0.21 6.81
C CYS A 193 -2.87 -0.21 5.33
N LYS A 194 -3.56 0.56 4.50
CA LYS A 194 -3.89 0.21 3.11
C LYS A 194 -3.53 1.33 2.15
N LEU A 195 -2.90 0.97 1.03
CA LEU A 195 -2.67 1.86 -0.10
C LEU A 195 -3.93 1.90 -0.98
N GLY A 196 -4.33 3.09 -1.42
CA GLY A 196 -5.48 3.28 -2.29
C GLY A 196 -5.25 4.37 -3.33
N ASN A 197 -6.30 4.72 -4.08
CA ASN A 197 -6.27 5.71 -5.16
C ASN A 197 -5.39 5.30 -6.37
N PHE A 198 -5.67 4.12 -6.91
CA PHE A 198 -4.96 3.50 -8.04
C PHE A 198 -5.23 4.16 -9.40
N GLY A 199 -5.87 5.33 -9.46
CA GLY A 199 -6.27 5.99 -10.72
C GLY A 199 -5.10 6.46 -11.58
N LYS A 200 -3.88 6.52 -11.04
CA LYS A 200 -2.65 6.85 -11.77
C LYS A 200 -1.76 5.64 -12.03
N CYS A 201 -2.19 4.44 -11.69
CA CYS A 201 -1.37 3.25 -11.82
C CYS A 201 -0.93 3.00 -13.27
N TYR A 202 0.23 2.38 -13.42
CA TYR A 202 0.77 1.95 -14.71
C TYR A 202 1.30 0.53 -14.63
N ILE A 203 0.88 -0.29 -15.58
CA ILE A 203 1.38 -1.66 -15.74
C ILE A 203 2.50 -1.62 -16.77
N SER A 204 3.68 -2.13 -16.41
CA SER A 204 4.91 -2.00 -17.23
C SER A 204 4.81 -2.59 -18.64
N GLY A 205 3.92 -3.57 -18.85
CA GLY A 205 3.82 -4.31 -20.10
C GLY A 205 5.02 -5.21 -20.43
N ARG A 206 5.95 -5.38 -19.47
CA ARG A 206 7.08 -6.32 -19.58
C ARG A 206 7.18 -7.17 -18.33
N MET A 207 7.31 -8.47 -18.54
CA MET A 207 7.69 -9.42 -17.50
C MET A 207 9.10 -9.08 -16.99
N ARG A 208 9.37 -9.45 -15.74
CA ARG A 208 10.69 -9.31 -15.16
C ARG A 208 11.63 -10.35 -15.79
N ASP A 209 12.76 -9.90 -16.36
CA ASP A 209 13.83 -10.82 -16.77
C ASP A 209 14.55 -11.37 -15.53
N GLU A 210 14.40 -12.67 -15.26
CA GLU A 210 15.08 -13.37 -14.15
C GLU A 210 16.61 -13.38 -14.29
N VAL A 211 17.14 -13.20 -15.51
CA VAL A 211 18.59 -13.19 -15.78
C VAL A 211 19.32 -12.02 -15.07
N ALA A 212 18.59 -10.99 -14.63
CA ALA A 212 19.16 -9.92 -13.81
C ALA A 212 19.46 -10.34 -12.35
N LEU A 213 19.03 -11.53 -11.92
CA LEU A 213 19.09 -12.01 -10.53
C LEU A 213 20.26 -12.97 -10.22
N GLY A 214 21.13 -13.31 -11.18
CA GLY A 214 22.13 -14.36 -10.97
C GLY A 214 23.51 -14.15 -11.62
N VAL A 215 24.53 -13.99 -10.77
CA VAL A 215 25.94 -14.42 -10.96
C VAL A 215 26.72 -13.87 -12.17
N GLY A 216 27.67 -12.97 -11.91
CA GLY A 216 28.90 -12.85 -12.72
C GLY A 216 28.93 -11.84 -13.87
N VAL A 217 28.01 -10.87 -13.93
CA VAL A 217 28.06 -9.81 -14.96
C VAL A 217 28.54 -8.49 -14.35
N ASP A 218 29.53 -7.90 -15.02
CA ASP A 218 30.28 -6.70 -14.65
C ASP A 218 29.39 -5.55 -14.13
N ILE A 219 29.70 -5.07 -12.93
CA ILE A 219 28.97 -4.05 -12.18
C ILE A 219 28.92 -2.71 -12.97
N ASN A 220 29.90 -2.50 -13.86
CA ASN A 220 30.00 -1.31 -14.71
C ASN A 220 29.10 -1.37 -15.96
N ASN A 221 28.49 -2.52 -16.26
CA ASN A 221 27.66 -2.74 -17.45
C ASN A 221 26.21 -3.12 -17.11
N ARG A 222 25.79 -2.99 -15.85
CA ARG A 222 24.37 -3.00 -15.52
C ARG A 222 23.71 -1.85 -16.26
N ILE A 223 22.62 -2.13 -16.97
CA ILE A 223 21.57 -1.14 -17.18
C ILE A 223 20.98 -0.92 -15.78
N PRO A 224 21.09 0.25 -15.13
CA PRO A 224 20.18 0.55 -14.01
C PRO A 224 18.75 0.37 -14.51
N GLY A 225 18.06 -0.67 -14.03
CA GLY A 225 16.75 -1.07 -14.55
C GLY A 225 16.75 -2.23 -15.57
N GLY A 226 17.86 -2.95 -15.74
CA GLY A 226 17.88 -4.22 -16.48
C GLY A 226 16.97 -5.25 -15.79
N GLY A 227 15.73 -5.37 -16.29
CA GLY A 227 14.69 -6.23 -15.73
C GLY A 227 13.65 -5.51 -14.86
N VAL A 228 13.81 -4.22 -14.56
CA VAL A 228 12.83 -3.44 -13.78
C VAL A 228 11.98 -2.63 -14.75
N GLY A 229 10.66 -2.72 -14.64
CA GLY A 229 9.75 -1.89 -15.43
C GLY A 229 10.10 -0.40 -15.26
N MET A 230 9.98 0.38 -16.33
CA MET A 230 10.20 1.83 -16.29
C MET A 230 9.11 2.54 -17.05
N THR A 231 8.81 3.77 -16.66
CA THR A 231 7.82 4.61 -17.32
C THR A 231 8.09 6.08 -17.04
N THR A 232 7.14 7.00 -17.25
CA THR A 232 7.19 8.38 -16.73
C THR A 232 6.25 8.55 -15.55
N LYS A 233 6.47 9.58 -14.73
CA LYS A 233 5.57 9.88 -13.58
C LYS A 233 4.14 10.22 -14.02
N GLU A 234 3.99 10.79 -15.21
CA GLU A 234 2.70 11.17 -15.79
C GLU A 234 2.64 10.74 -17.26
N GLY A 235 1.45 10.42 -17.73
CA GLY A 235 1.19 9.93 -19.08
C GLY A 235 1.69 8.50 -19.31
N ASP A 236 1.40 7.98 -20.50
CA ASP A 236 1.71 6.59 -20.87
C ASP A 236 2.52 6.57 -22.18
N PRO A 237 3.77 7.08 -22.17
CA PRO A 237 4.62 7.01 -23.35
C PRO A 237 4.93 5.55 -23.69
N PRO A 238 5.16 5.23 -24.97
CA PRO A 238 5.69 3.93 -25.37
C PRO A 238 6.98 3.62 -24.60
N LEU A 239 7.11 2.39 -24.13
CA LEU A 239 8.24 1.97 -23.29
C LEU A 239 9.58 2.16 -24.01
N GLU A 240 9.62 1.90 -25.31
CA GLU A 240 10.77 2.13 -26.19
C GLU A 240 11.23 3.59 -26.17
N ASP A 241 10.30 4.54 -26.08
CA ASP A 241 10.62 5.97 -26.01
C ASP A 241 11.24 6.32 -24.66
N VAL A 242 10.71 5.76 -23.56
CA VAL A 242 11.27 5.96 -22.21
C VAL A 242 12.68 5.41 -22.15
N TYR A 243 12.92 4.20 -22.66
CA TYR A 243 14.25 3.61 -22.72
C TYR A 243 15.21 4.37 -23.62
N LYS A 244 14.74 4.81 -24.79
CA LYS A 244 15.55 5.61 -25.71
C LYS A 244 16.00 6.90 -25.04
N ARG A 245 15.08 7.64 -24.41
CA ARG A 245 15.39 8.87 -23.65
C ARG A 245 16.33 8.61 -22.48
N TRP A 246 16.14 7.48 -21.79
CA TRP A 246 17.03 7.09 -20.69
C TRP A 246 18.45 6.79 -21.18
N LYS A 247 18.60 6.04 -22.28
CA LYS A 247 19.89 5.73 -22.90
C LYS A 247 20.58 6.98 -23.45
N GLU A 248 19.82 7.88 -24.07
CA GLU A 248 20.32 9.12 -24.66
C GLU A 248 20.65 10.18 -23.59
N GLY A 249 19.91 10.20 -22.48
CA GLY A 249 20.03 11.19 -21.39
C GLY A 249 21.09 10.87 -20.32
N TYR A 250 21.86 9.78 -20.44
CA TYR A 250 22.90 9.39 -19.48
C TYR A 250 24.20 10.21 -19.58
N ALA A 251 24.27 11.20 -20.47
CA ALA A 251 25.15 12.34 -20.22
C ALA A 251 24.59 13.07 -19.00
N VAL A 252 25.23 12.92 -17.83
CA VAL A 252 24.75 13.36 -16.50
C VAL A 252 24.26 14.83 -16.46
N ASP A 253 24.76 15.67 -17.37
CA ASP A 253 24.34 17.07 -17.53
C ASP A 253 22.97 17.25 -18.21
N ASP A 254 22.47 16.27 -18.97
CA ASP A 254 21.22 16.36 -19.73
C ASP A 254 20.00 15.85 -18.94
N PHE A 255 20.15 14.82 -18.09
CA PHE A 255 19.05 14.30 -17.24
C PHE A 255 18.41 15.39 -16.36
N ARG A 256 19.24 16.29 -15.81
CA ARG A 256 18.79 17.39 -14.94
C ARG A 256 18.06 18.49 -15.73
N ASN A 257 18.38 18.64 -17.02
CA ASN A 257 17.76 19.59 -17.93
C ASN A 257 16.49 19.06 -18.59
N GLN A 258 16.22 17.74 -18.51
CA GLN A 258 14.97 17.18 -18.96
C GLN A 258 13.79 17.62 -18.10
N LYS A 259 12.65 17.92 -18.76
CA LYS A 259 11.37 18.20 -18.10
C LYS A 259 11.02 17.04 -17.16
N LYS A 260 10.56 17.35 -15.94
CA LYS A 260 10.18 16.35 -14.92
C LYS A 260 9.24 15.26 -15.46
N SER A 261 8.30 15.63 -16.32
CA SER A 261 7.33 14.71 -16.94
C SER A 261 7.95 13.70 -17.91
N HIS A 262 9.17 13.93 -18.39
CA HIS A 262 9.86 13.03 -19.33
C HIS A 262 10.87 12.13 -18.64
N ARG A 263 11.09 12.32 -17.34
CA ARG A 263 12.07 11.56 -16.59
C ARG A 263 11.55 10.13 -16.38
N PRO A 264 12.44 9.13 -16.50
CA PRO A 264 12.11 7.77 -16.13
C PRO A 264 11.66 7.68 -14.68
N TYR A 265 10.70 6.81 -14.45
CA TYR A 265 10.02 6.51 -13.21
C TYR A 265 9.99 4.99 -13.04
N SER A 266 10.25 4.53 -11.82
CA SER A 266 10.48 3.12 -11.49
C SER A 266 10.08 2.81 -10.05
N ALA A 267 10.26 1.56 -9.64
CA ALA A 267 10.08 1.13 -8.25
C ALA A 267 10.93 1.94 -7.24
N ILE A 268 12.11 2.39 -7.65
CA ILE A 268 13.03 3.19 -6.80
C ILE A 268 12.35 4.50 -6.40
N ASP A 269 11.62 5.15 -7.32
CA ASP A 269 10.91 6.39 -7.04
C ASP A 269 9.80 6.21 -5.99
N GLU A 270 9.16 5.05 -5.98
CA GLU A 270 8.10 4.70 -5.02
C GLU A 270 8.65 4.34 -3.64
N LEU A 271 9.77 3.62 -3.60
CA LEU A 271 10.50 3.33 -2.37
C LEU A 271 11.06 4.62 -1.75
N PHE A 272 11.61 5.51 -2.58
CA PHE A 272 12.04 6.84 -2.13
C PHE A 272 10.87 7.64 -1.57
N ALA A 273 9.73 7.66 -2.28
CA ALA A 273 8.52 8.35 -1.81
C ALA A 273 8.06 7.81 -0.45
N LEU A 274 8.09 6.48 -0.25
CA LEU A 274 7.82 5.87 1.05
C LEU A 274 8.83 6.32 2.11
N GLY A 275 10.14 6.29 1.81
CA GLY A 275 11.18 6.80 2.71
C GLY A 275 10.94 8.25 3.14
N ALA A 276 10.52 9.11 2.21
CA ALA A 276 10.21 10.51 2.49
C ALA A 276 8.96 10.68 3.37
N ILE A 277 7.95 9.81 3.19
CA ILE A 277 6.78 9.75 4.07
C ILE A 277 7.19 9.35 5.49
N LEU A 278 7.99 8.28 5.63
CA LEU A 278 8.46 7.81 6.94
C LEU A 278 9.32 8.86 7.64
N TYR A 279 10.22 9.54 6.92
CA TYR A 279 10.97 10.68 7.45
C TYR A 279 10.04 11.79 7.96
N ARG A 280 8.98 12.12 7.22
CA ARG A 280 7.99 13.12 7.66
C ARG A 280 7.23 12.66 8.90
N MET A 281 6.88 11.37 9.00
CA MET A 281 6.30 10.81 10.22
C MET A 281 7.27 10.91 11.40
N MET A 282 8.56 10.74 11.15
CA MET A 282 9.58 10.78 12.18
C MET A 282 9.89 12.20 12.67
N THR A 283 9.91 13.18 11.78
CA THR A 283 10.45 14.53 12.07
C THR A 283 9.43 15.66 11.96
N GLY A 284 8.27 15.40 11.36
CA GLY A 284 7.30 16.43 10.97
C GLY A 284 7.72 17.24 9.72
N ARG A 285 8.93 17.03 9.20
CA ARG A 285 9.48 17.81 8.08
C ARG A 285 9.25 17.11 6.75
N ARG A 286 9.03 17.90 5.70
CA ARG A 286 8.97 17.38 4.32
C ARG A 286 10.39 17.36 3.75
N LEU A 287 10.74 16.27 3.07
CA LEU A 287 11.94 16.26 2.24
C LEU A 287 11.67 16.98 0.90
N PRO A 288 12.68 17.62 0.31
CA PRO A 288 12.62 17.99 -1.09
C PRO A 288 12.48 16.73 -1.97
N GLY A 289 11.95 16.89 -3.18
CA GLY A 289 11.88 15.80 -4.15
C GLY A 289 13.30 15.31 -4.53
N PRO A 290 13.45 14.05 -4.95
CA PRO A 290 14.74 13.41 -5.19
C PRO A 290 15.57 14.08 -6.29
N ASP A 291 14.89 14.63 -7.31
CA ASP A 291 15.58 15.10 -8.51
C ASP A 291 15.65 16.63 -8.66
N ALA A 292 14.74 17.36 -8.03
CA ALA A 292 14.71 18.82 -8.06
C ALA A 292 13.71 19.35 -7.05
N CYS A 293 14.05 20.51 -6.49
CA CYS A 293 13.12 21.30 -5.69
C CYS A 293 11.79 21.52 -6.44
N GLU A 294 10.73 21.76 -5.67
CA GLU A 294 9.46 22.24 -6.22
C GLU A 294 9.59 23.68 -6.74
N PHE A 295 10.44 24.48 -6.10
CA PHE A 295 10.55 25.92 -6.32
C PHE A 295 11.78 26.35 -7.13
N CYS A 296 12.71 25.43 -7.39
CA CYS A 296 13.94 25.72 -8.13
C CYS A 296 14.47 24.45 -8.83
N PRO A 297 15.39 24.58 -9.81
CA PRO A 297 15.95 23.42 -10.51
C PRO A 297 17.06 22.71 -9.71
N CYS A 298 17.43 23.20 -8.52
CA CYS A 298 18.50 22.61 -7.72
C CYS A 298 18.05 21.29 -7.08
N ASN A 299 19.00 20.35 -6.97
CA ASN A 299 18.86 19.22 -6.07
C ASN A 299 19.25 19.68 -4.67
N HIS A 300 18.42 19.37 -3.68
CA HIS A 300 18.66 19.71 -2.28
C HIS A 300 19.04 18.51 -1.43
N ILE A 301 19.07 17.32 -2.02
CA ILE A 301 19.47 16.09 -1.36
C ILE A 301 20.97 15.91 -1.57
N ASN A 302 21.72 15.82 -0.46
CA ASN A 302 23.18 15.70 -0.44
C ASN A 302 23.89 16.81 -1.25
N ASN A 303 23.31 18.01 -1.29
CA ASN A 303 23.89 19.15 -2.00
C ASN A 303 24.96 19.84 -1.13
N GLU A 304 26.22 19.51 -1.37
CA GLU A 304 27.35 20.10 -0.64
C GLU A 304 27.60 21.57 -0.98
N GLN A 305 27.16 22.02 -2.16
CA GLN A 305 27.41 23.38 -2.66
C GLN A 305 26.40 24.40 -2.14
N GLY A 306 25.33 23.92 -1.49
CA GLY A 306 24.22 24.74 -1.05
C GLY A 306 23.35 25.23 -2.21
N CYS A 307 22.15 25.71 -1.90
CA CYS A 307 21.31 26.40 -2.88
C CYS A 307 21.26 27.90 -2.59
N SER A 308 21.51 28.73 -3.61
CA SER A 308 21.42 30.19 -3.52
C SER A 308 19.99 30.73 -3.69
N HIS A 309 19.01 29.88 -4.02
CA HIS A 309 17.61 30.27 -4.18
C HIS A 309 16.89 30.26 -2.83
N VAL A 310 15.90 31.14 -2.66
CA VAL A 310 14.95 31.10 -1.54
C VAL A 310 13.97 29.96 -1.77
N CYS A 311 14.33 28.75 -1.32
CA CYS A 311 13.57 27.53 -1.52
C CYS A 311 13.75 26.56 -0.34
N THR A 312 13.58 25.25 -0.55
CA THR A 312 13.72 24.24 0.51
C THR A 312 15.17 24.17 1.01
N PRO A 313 15.43 24.03 2.32
CA PRO A 313 16.78 23.82 2.83
C PRO A 313 17.42 22.54 2.27
N ASP A 314 18.75 22.57 2.08
CA ASP A 314 19.50 21.37 1.74
C ASP A 314 19.44 20.33 2.87
N VAL A 315 19.34 19.06 2.50
CA VAL A 315 19.24 17.92 3.40
C VAL A 315 20.36 16.95 3.10
N ASP A 316 21.20 16.71 4.11
CA ASP A 316 22.21 15.65 4.09
C ASP A 316 21.58 14.34 4.60
N LEU A 317 21.42 13.37 3.71
CA LEU A 317 20.81 12.07 4.03
C LEU A 317 21.60 11.31 5.12
N ASN A 318 22.90 11.55 5.21
CA ASN A 318 23.75 10.92 6.24
C ASN A 318 23.53 11.53 7.62
N LYS A 319 22.92 12.72 7.69
CA LYS A 319 22.66 13.48 8.93
C LYS A 319 21.17 13.72 9.17
N LEU A 320 20.29 12.91 8.56
CA LEU A 320 18.82 13.07 8.67
C LEU A 320 18.32 13.09 10.11
N PHE A 321 18.91 12.22 10.93
CA PHE A 321 18.46 11.97 12.29
C PHE A 321 19.54 12.42 13.28
N PRO A 322 19.23 13.33 14.21
CA PRO A 322 20.16 13.70 15.26
C PRO A 322 20.42 12.50 16.17
N THR A 323 21.56 12.51 16.87
CA THR A 323 21.88 11.53 17.91
C THR A 323 20.87 11.51 19.05
N SER A 324 20.14 12.61 19.25
CA SER A 324 19.05 12.75 20.21
C SER A 324 17.69 12.25 19.70
N SER A 325 17.65 11.62 18.53
CA SER A 325 16.42 11.04 17.97
C SER A 325 15.84 9.98 18.92
N LYS A 326 14.54 10.04 19.19
CA LYS A 326 13.84 9.03 20.01
C LYS A 326 13.69 7.68 19.31
N TYR A 327 13.86 7.63 17.99
CA TYR A 327 13.69 6.41 17.19
C TYR A 327 14.91 5.48 17.27
N SER A 328 14.65 4.18 17.25
CA SER A 328 15.70 3.15 17.16
C SER A 328 16.65 3.38 15.98
N GLU A 329 17.88 2.88 16.09
CA GLU A 329 18.81 2.89 14.96
C GLU A 329 18.28 2.05 13.79
N ASP A 330 17.59 0.95 14.10
CA ASP A 330 16.99 0.05 13.11
C ASP A 330 15.99 0.76 12.20
N LEU A 331 15.06 1.53 12.77
CA LEU A 331 14.09 2.30 11.98
C LEU A 331 14.79 3.41 11.17
N ARG A 332 15.75 4.10 11.78
CA ARG A 332 16.51 5.14 11.10
C ARG A 332 17.25 4.58 9.88
N GLU A 333 17.83 3.39 9.99
CA GLU A 333 18.54 2.74 8.89
C GLU A 333 17.58 2.29 7.78
N VAL A 334 16.36 1.83 8.10
CA VAL A 334 15.30 1.58 7.09
C VAL A 334 15.01 2.84 6.30
N VAL A 335 14.78 3.97 6.99
CA VAL A 335 14.47 5.22 6.30
C VAL A 335 15.65 5.73 5.48
N ARG A 336 16.89 5.64 5.98
CA ARG A 336 18.09 5.98 5.21
C ARG A 336 18.22 5.12 3.95
N ARG A 337 17.98 3.82 4.08
CA ARG A 337 18.05 2.86 2.97
C ARG A 337 17.03 3.19 1.87
N LEU A 338 15.77 3.47 2.25
CA LEU A 338 14.72 3.86 1.30
C LEU A 338 15.00 5.20 0.62
N LEU A 339 15.68 6.12 1.31
CA LEU A 339 16.01 7.45 0.80
C LEU A 339 17.31 7.49 -0.04
N ALA A 340 18.07 6.41 -0.10
CA ALA A 340 19.31 6.36 -0.87
C ALA A 340 19.00 6.33 -2.39
N VAL A 341 19.23 7.46 -3.08
CA VAL A 341 19.10 7.66 -4.56
C VAL A 341 20.30 7.00 -5.31
N PRO A 342 20.17 6.52 -6.58
CA PRO A 342 20.59 5.16 -6.93
C PRO A 342 22.04 5.00 -7.37
N GLY A 343 22.70 4.03 -6.74
CA GLY A 343 23.75 3.22 -7.36
C GLY A 343 23.45 1.71 -7.34
N GLY A 344 22.29 1.30 -6.81
CA GLY A 344 21.94 -0.10 -6.59
C GLY A 344 20.63 -0.51 -7.26
N THR A 345 20.53 -1.81 -7.60
CA THR A 345 19.26 -2.48 -7.86
C THR A 345 18.52 -2.60 -6.53
N VAL A 346 17.47 -1.81 -6.31
CA VAL A 346 16.67 -1.87 -5.08
C VAL A 346 15.35 -2.56 -5.41
N HIS A 347 15.02 -3.59 -4.63
CA HIS A 347 13.82 -4.41 -4.77
C HIS A 347 12.95 -4.24 -3.51
N ALA A 348 11.64 -4.04 -3.71
CA ALA A 348 10.70 -3.87 -2.61
C ALA A 348 10.64 -5.13 -1.73
N VAL A 349 10.84 -6.34 -2.30
CA VAL A 349 10.95 -7.57 -1.50
C VAL A 349 12.19 -7.57 -0.59
N GLU A 350 13.34 -7.14 -1.10
CA GLU A 350 14.58 -7.09 -0.32
C GLU A 350 14.49 -6.04 0.79
N ASP A 351 13.95 -4.87 0.49
CA ASP A 351 13.73 -3.81 1.47
C ASP A 351 12.69 -4.23 2.51
N TYR A 352 11.65 -4.97 2.11
CA TYR A 352 10.69 -5.52 3.04
C TYR A 352 11.30 -6.57 3.98
N GLU A 353 12.04 -7.56 3.46
CA GLU A 353 12.71 -8.57 4.29
C GLU A 353 13.66 -7.90 5.30
N TRP A 354 14.46 -6.97 4.82
CA TRP A 354 15.46 -6.28 5.63
C TRP A 354 14.81 -5.37 6.70
N ALA A 355 13.71 -4.69 6.37
CA ALA A 355 12.93 -3.92 7.32
C ALA A 355 12.19 -4.82 8.32
N TRP A 356 11.70 -5.99 7.88
CA TRP A 356 11.01 -6.95 8.72
C TRP A 356 11.91 -7.53 9.80
N GLU A 357 13.13 -7.95 9.47
CA GLU A 357 14.10 -8.44 10.46
C GLU A 357 14.37 -7.41 11.56
N ARG A 358 14.59 -6.15 11.17
CA ARG A 358 14.80 -5.01 12.07
C ARG A 358 13.59 -4.70 12.92
N TYR A 359 12.41 -4.74 12.32
CA TYR A 359 11.16 -4.60 13.03
C TYR A 359 10.99 -5.69 14.10
N GLN A 360 11.38 -6.95 13.81
CA GLN A 360 11.33 -8.03 14.80
C GLN A 360 12.28 -7.76 15.98
N TYR A 361 13.53 -7.36 15.72
CA TYR A 361 14.45 -6.97 16.79
C TYR A 361 13.88 -5.83 17.64
N TRP A 362 13.36 -4.78 17.01
CA TRP A 362 12.70 -3.69 17.72
C TRP A 362 11.51 -4.17 18.56
N LYS A 363 10.66 -5.05 18.01
CA LYS A 363 9.48 -5.62 18.67
C LYS A 363 9.85 -6.45 19.90
N GLU A 364 10.93 -7.21 19.81
CA GLU A 364 11.38 -8.13 20.87
C GLU A 364 12.23 -7.43 21.94
N ASP A 365 13.05 -6.44 21.58
CA ASP A 365 14.08 -5.90 22.48
C ASP A 365 13.73 -4.55 23.11
N THR A 366 12.77 -3.80 22.55
CA THR A 366 12.40 -2.47 23.09
C THR A 366 11.16 -2.51 23.98
N PRO A 367 11.04 -1.61 24.98
CA PRO A 367 9.81 -1.51 25.78
C PRO A 367 8.56 -1.23 24.95
N ASP A 368 8.66 -0.30 23.99
CA ASP A 368 7.56 0.08 23.09
C ASP A 368 7.18 -1.07 22.15
N GLY A 369 8.17 -1.79 21.63
CA GLY A 369 7.96 -2.98 20.79
C GLY A 369 7.21 -4.09 21.51
N LYS A 370 7.53 -4.35 22.78
CA LYS A 370 6.91 -5.41 23.59
C LYS A 370 5.43 -5.17 23.89
N ILE A 371 5.00 -3.90 23.94
CA ILE A 371 3.59 -3.55 24.14
C ILE A 371 2.83 -3.39 22.83
N TYR A 372 3.53 -3.17 21.72
CA TYR A 372 2.93 -3.09 20.39
C TYR A 372 2.29 -4.43 20.00
N ARG A 373 1.11 -4.36 19.39
CA ARG A 373 0.37 -5.50 18.86
C ARG A 373 0.10 -5.27 17.39
N ASP A 374 0.62 -6.14 16.54
CA ASP A 374 0.39 -6.08 15.10
C ASP A 374 -0.72 -7.05 14.65
N GLU A 375 -0.92 -7.12 13.34
CA GLU A 375 -1.91 -8.02 12.74
C GLU A 375 -1.59 -9.50 12.99
N LEU A 376 -0.31 -9.88 13.08
CA LEU A 376 0.08 -11.27 13.34
C LEU A 376 -0.28 -11.66 14.78
N ASP A 377 -0.03 -10.78 15.75
CA ASP A 377 -0.43 -11.00 17.15
C ASP A 377 -1.95 -11.20 17.25
N ASN A 378 -2.72 -10.38 16.52
CA ASN A 378 -4.17 -10.53 16.47
C ASN A 378 -4.60 -11.86 15.81
N LYS A 379 -3.98 -12.25 14.69
CA LYS A 379 -4.24 -13.55 14.03
C LYS A 379 -3.97 -14.73 14.96
N ILE A 380 -2.86 -14.69 15.71
CA ILE A 380 -2.51 -15.72 16.72
C ILE A 380 -3.56 -15.75 17.83
N PHE A 381 -3.92 -14.60 18.39
CA PHE A 381 -4.91 -14.49 19.45
C PHE A 381 -6.30 -15.01 19.05
N CYS A 382 -6.76 -14.66 17.83
CA CYS A 382 -8.04 -15.15 17.32
C CYS A 382 -8.06 -16.67 17.15
N LEU A 383 -6.98 -17.25 16.63
CA LEU A 383 -6.87 -18.71 16.44
C LEU A 383 -6.81 -19.47 17.78
N ASP A 384 -6.08 -18.95 18.76
CA ASP A 384 -6.05 -19.51 20.11
C ASP A 384 -7.44 -19.48 20.77
N ASN A 385 -8.18 -18.39 20.61
CA ASN A 385 -9.56 -18.29 21.12
C ASN A 385 -10.51 -19.24 20.41
N GLU A 386 -10.39 -19.39 19.10
CA GLU A 386 -11.19 -20.36 18.35
C GLU A 386 -10.93 -21.79 18.81
N LYS A 387 -9.66 -22.14 19.06
CA LYS A 387 -9.26 -23.44 19.60
C LYS A 387 -9.86 -23.67 20.98
N ARG A 388 -9.75 -22.70 21.90
CA ARG A 388 -10.36 -22.79 23.24
C ARG A 388 -11.87 -22.95 23.18
N ARG A 389 -12.55 -22.25 22.26
CA ARG A 389 -14.00 -22.38 22.06
C ARG A 389 -14.37 -23.80 21.60
N LYS A 390 -13.67 -24.35 20.60
CA LYS A 390 -13.89 -25.72 20.11
C LYS A 390 -13.64 -26.76 21.20
N GLU A 391 -12.59 -26.59 22.01
CA GLU A 391 -12.31 -27.47 23.15
C GLU A 391 -13.40 -27.41 24.23
N ALA A 392 -13.97 -26.23 24.49
CA ALA A 392 -15.09 -26.09 25.42
C ALA A 392 -16.37 -26.73 24.89
N GLU A 393 -16.69 -26.53 23.61
CA GLU A 393 -17.84 -27.16 22.93
C GLU A 393 -17.74 -28.69 22.96
N TRP A 394 -16.56 -29.24 22.66
CA TRP A 394 -16.29 -30.69 22.74
C TRP A 394 -16.53 -31.23 24.14
N LYS A 395 -15.97 -30.59 25.17
CA LYS A 395 -16.16 -31.01 26.57
C LYS A 395 -17.63 -30.94 27.01
N SER A 396 -18.37 -29.92 26.57
CA SER A 396 -19.81 -29.83 26.85
C SER A 396 -20.61 -30.95 26.17
N GLN A 397 -20.23 -31.37 24.96
CA GLN A 397 -20.85 -32.50 24.26
C GLN A 397 -20.54 -33.85 24.94
N GLU A 398 -19.30 -34.07 25.41
CA GLU A 398 -18.94 -35.28 26.16
C GLU A 398 -19.69 -35.40 27.50
N ILE A 399 -19.82 -34.29 28.24
CA ILE A 399 -20.57 -34.27 29.50
C ILE A 399 -22.07 -34.48 29.25
N GLY A 400 -22.62 -33.89 28.18
CA GLY A 400 -24.02 -34.08 27.79
C GLY A 400 -24.35 -35.50 27.33
N ALA A 401 -23.41 -36.17 26.65
CA ALA A 401 -23.56 -37.55 26.20
C ALA A 401 -23.36 -38.59 27.32
N GLY A 402 -22.61 -38.26 28.38
CA GLY A 402 -22.44 -39.13 29.55
C GLY A 402 -23.57 -39.05 30.58
N ALA A 403 -24.50 -38.10 30.43
CA ALA A 403 -25.64 -37.89 31.32
C ALA A 403 -26.99 -38.36 30.74
N ALA A 404 -26.99 -38.83 29.49
CA ALA A 404 -28.12 -39.47 28.81
C ALA A 404 -27.90 -40.98 28.75
#